data_AF-A0A9P0MBQ7-F1
#
_entry.id   AF-A0A9P0MBQ7-F1
#
_cell.length_a   1.000
_cell.length_b   1.000
_cell.length_c   1.000
_cell.angle_alpha   90.00
_cell.angle_beta   90.00
_cell.angle_gamma   90.00
#
_symmetry.space_group_name_H-M   'P 1'
#
loop_
_entity.id
_entity.type
_entity.pdbx_description
1 polymer ?
#
loop_
_entity_poly.entity_id
_entity_poly.type
_entity_poly.pdbx_seq_one_letter_code
_entity_poly.pdbx_strand_id
1 'polypeptide(L)'
;MSGTYSGIVARTKKINENIEWTHCCIHRQALACKRIPAELASTLSKAVKVENFIKSRATNSRLFRELCDDLGSLHVSLLLHTKVRWLSRNKVLTRLSEIQAFFPDHSFHLSAFITDILRLQKLSYLADIFSELNENMSLQCPGITIFNVHDRIEAMLKKYNFWNQCLKMNGYDCFVFIRE
;
A
#
# COMPACT_ATOMS: atom_id res chain seq x y z
N MET A 1 8.41 9.64 13.58
CA MET A 1 9.41 9.62 14.65
C MET A 1 9.69 11.05 15.13
N SER A 2 8.76 11.64 15.87
CA SER A 2 9.04 12.83 16.69
C SER A 2 9.05 12.50 18.18
N GLY A 3 8.55 11.31 18.57
CA GLY A 3 8.49 10.88 19.96
C GLY A 3 9.88 10.79 20.60
N THR A 4 10.83 10.15 19.91
CA THR A 4 12.23 9.98 20.38
C THR A 4 13.01 11.29 20.45
N TYR A 5 12.65 12.27 19.61
CA TYR A 5 13.35 13.56 19.50
C TYR A 5 12.57 14.71 20.15
N SER A 6 11.44 14.42 20.79
CA SER A 6 10.52 15.42 21.35
C SER A 6 11.22 16.34 22.36
N GLY A 7 12.07 15.76 23.23
CA GLY A 7 12.88 16.50 24.19
C GLY A 7 13.93 17.40 23.52
N ILE A 8 14.55 16.96 22.43
CA ILE A 8 15.51 17.77 21.66
C ILE A 8 14.77 18.95 21.03
N VAL A 9 13.67 18.69 20.32
CA VAL A 9 12.84 19.73 19.68
C VAL A 9 12.40 20.79 20.69
N ALA A 10 11.92 20.37 21.87
CA ALA A 10 11.51 21.29 22.91
C ALA A 10 12.67 22.17 23.42
N ARG A 11 13.87 21.60 23.57
CA ARG A 11 15.06 22.34 23.99
C ARG A 11 15.56 23.29 22.91
N THR A 12 15.54 22.92 21.63
CA THR A 12 15.96 23.81 20.55
C THR A 12 15.02 24.99 20.39
N LYS A 13 13.70 24.75 20.50
CA LYS A 13 12.70 25.82 20.45
C LYS A 13 12.80 26.83 21.59
N LYS A 14 13.25 26.41 22.78
CA LYS A 14 13.53 27.33 23.89
C LYS A 14 14.68 28.29 23.62
N ILE A 15 15.63 27.88 22.77
CA ILE A 15 16.79 28.72 22.40
C ILE A 15 16.41 29.65 21.24
N ASN A 16 15.64 29.15 20.28
CA ASN A 16 15.13 29.93 19.16
C ASN A 16 13.75 29.42 18.75
N GLU A 17 12.73 30.24 18.99
CA GLU A 17 11.33 29.90 18.69
C GLU A 17 11.05 29.76 17.18
N ASN A 18 11.91 30.36 16.34
CA ASN A 18 11.79 30.28 14.88
C ASN A 18 12.25 28.95 14.29
N ILE A 19 12.78 28.02 15.11
CA ILE A 19 13.19 26.70 14.63
C ILE A 19 11.96 25.86 14.31
N GLU A 20 11.84 25.47 13.03
CA GLU A 20 10.81 24.55 12.57
C GLU A 20 11.28 23.10 12.62
N TRP A 21 10.45 22.24 13.21
CA TRP A 21 10.66 20.79 13.18
C TRP A 21 9.66 20.16 12.22
N THR A 22 10.17 19.46 11.22
CA THR A 22 9.34 18.76 10.24
C THR A 22 9.33 17.26 10.53
N HIS A 23 8.14 16.65 10.42
CA HIS A 23 8.01 15.20 10.48
C HIS A 23 8.54 14.58 9.19
N CYS A 24 9.12 13.38 9.29
CA CYS A 24 9.44 12.55 8.12
C CYS A 24 8.23 12.41 7.18
N CYS A 25 8.47 12.55 5.87
CA CYS A 25 7.46 12.48 4.81
C CYS A 25 6.57 11.23 4.91
N ILE A 26 7.15 10.07 5.19
CA ILE A 26 6.43 8.78 5.32
C ILE A 26 5.43 8.82 6.48
N HIS A 27 5.75 9.52 7.56
CA HIS A 27 4.83 9.69 8.66
C HIS A 27 3.63 10.58 8.26
N ARG A 28 3.89 11.69 7.53
CA ARG A 28 2.83 12.56 7.02
C ARG A 28 1.93 11.82 6.03
N GLN A 29 2.52 11.03 5.13
CA GLN A 29 1.78 10.17 4.20
C GLN A 29 0.92 9.12 4.93
N ALA A 30 1.47 8.46 5.95
CA ALA A 30 0.72 7.51 6.77
C ALA A 30 -0.48 8.18 7.45
N LEU A 31 -0.35 9.43 7.90
CA LEU A 31 -1.46 10.20 8.46
C LEU A 31 -2.50 10.58 7.40
N ALA A 32 -2.07 10.97 6.20
CA ALA A 32 -2.99 11.25 5.09
C ALA A 32 -3.82 10.00 4.72
N CYS A 33 -3.19 8.82 4.68
CA CYS A 33 -3.85 7.55 4.40
C CYS A 33 -4.87 7.13 5.47
N LYS A 34 -4.86 7.74 6.68
CA LYS A 34 -5.90 7.48 7.70
C LYS A 34 -7.26 8.03 7.31
N ARG A 35 -7.32 8.99 6.38
CA ARG A 35 -8.58 9.59 5.89
C ARG A 35 -9.20 8.82 4.73
N ILE A 36 -8.85 7.55 4.57
CA ILE A 36 -9.39 6.70 3.51
C ILE A 36 -10.91 6.51 3.68
N PRO A 37 -11.70 6.54 2.59
CA PRO A 37 -13.15 6.29 2.65
C PRO A 37 -13.49 4.96 3.34
N ALA A 38 -14.63 4.93 4.04
CA ALA A 38 -15.06 3.77 4.83
C ALA A 38 -15.15 2.47 4.01
N GLU A 39 -15.61 2.56 2.76
CA GLU A 39 -15.69 1.40 1.88
C GLU A 39 -14.31 0.80 1.55
N LEU A 40 -13.35 1.66 1.22
CA LEU A 40 -11.97 1.25 0.96
C LEU A 40 -11.28 0.75 2.24
N ALA A 41 -11.58 1.35 3.39
CA ALA A 41 -11.10 0.86 4.70
C ALA A 41 -11.62 -0.55 5.00
N SER A 42 -12.88 -0.83 4.63
CA SER A 42 -13.50 -2.16 4.78
C SER A 42 -12.79 -3.18 3.89
N THR A 43 -12.56 -2.87 2.61
CA THR A 43 -11.78 -3.72 1.69
C THR A 43 -10.37 -3.99 2.24
N LEU A 44 -9.67 -2.96 2.73
CA LEU A 44 -8.35 -3.11 3.34
C LEU A 44 -8.39 -4.03 4.57
N SER A 45 -9.44 -3.92 5.38
CA SER A 45 -9.63 -4.76 6.57
C SER A 45 -9.89 -6.22 6.21
N LYS A 46 -10.68 -6.47 5.15
CA LYS A 46 -10.85 -7.82 4.59
C LYS A 46 -9.50 -8.38 4.11
N ALA A 47 -8.67 -7.58 3.44
CA ALA A 47 -7.39 -8.03 2.88
C ALA A 47 -6.42 -8.45 3.99
N VAL A 48 -6.40 -7.70 5.09
CA VAL A 48 -5.63 -8.06 6.29
C VAL A 48 -6.13 -9.35 6.93
N LYS A 49 -7.44 -9.63 6.92
CA LYS A 49 -7.97 -10.91 7.43
C LYS A 49 -7.51 -12.09 6.57
N VAL A 50 -7.51 -11.94 5.24
CA VAL A 50 -6.97 -12.93 4.30
C VAL A 50 -5.49 -13.18 4.56
N GLU A 51 -4.71 -12.12 4.68
CA GLU A 51 -3.28 -12.20 5.01
C GLU A 51 -3.05 -12.97 6.33
N ASN A 52 -3.76 -12.58 7.39
CA ASN A 52 -3.64 -13.23 8.69
C ASN A 52 -4.04 -14.70 8.63
N PHE A 53 -5.07 -15.04 7.87
CA PHE A 53 -5.49 -16.43 7.66
C PHE A 53 -4.40 -17.25 6.94
N ILE A 54 -3.83 -16.73 5.86
CA ILE A 54 -2.73 -17.38 5.12
C ILE A 54 -1.51 -17.59 6.04
N LYS A 55 -1.20 -16.59 6.88
CA LYS A 55 -0.07 -16.63 7.81
C LYS A 55 -0.32 -17.45 9.07
N SER A 56 -1.58 -17.73 9.42
CA SER A 56 -1.93 -18.40 10.68
C SER A 56 -1.39 -19.83 10.77
N ARG A 57 -1.18 -20.51 9.63
CA ARG A 57 -0.72 -21.91 9.56
C ARG A 57 0.27 -22.09 8.41
N ALA A 58 1.33 -22.85 8.65
CA ALA A 58 2.32 -23.19 7.61
C ALA A 58 1.68 -23.87 6.39
N THR A 59 0.66 -24.72 6.62
CA THR A 59 -0.13 -25.34 5.55
C THR A 59 -0.82 -24.31 4.67
N ASN A 60 -1.44 -23.28 5.24
CA ASN A 60 -2.10 -22.23 4.45
C ASN A 60 -1.10 -21.43 3.61
N SER A 61 0.09 -21.18 4.15
CA SER A 61 1.17 -20.51 3.41
C SER A 61 1.71 -21.37 2.26
N ARG A 62 1.82 -22.70 2.44
CA ARG A 62 2.19 -23.64 1.37
C ARG A 62 1.11 -23.71 0.29
N LEU A 63 -0.15 -23.84 0.70
CA LEU A 63 -1.32 -23.85 -0.17
C LEU A 63 -1.44 -22.55 -0.98
N PHE A 64 -1.17 -21.40 -0.37
CA PHE A 64 -1.13 -20.11 -1.07
C PHE A 64 0.00 -20.05 -2.09
N ARG A 65 1.18 -20.62 -1.77
CA ARG A 65 2.30 -20.70 -2.72
C ARG A 65 1.95 -21.55 -3.93
N GLU A 66 1.43 -22.76 -3.71
CA GLU A 66 0.99 -23.66 -4.78
C GLU A 66 -0.05 -22.97 -5.67
N LEU A 67 -1.03 -22.29 -5.06
CA LEU A 67 -2.00 -21.46 -5.78
C LEU A 67 -1.33 -20.35 -6.61
N CYS A 68 -0.35 -19.63 -6.07
CA CYS A 68 0.36 -18.62 -6.84
C CYS A 68 1.17 -19.22 -8.01
N ASP A 69 1.79 -20.37 -7.80
CA ASP A 69 2.57 -21.09 -8.81
C ASP A 69 1.66 -21.56 -9.96
N ASP A 70 0.51 -22.18 -9.63
CA ASP A 70 -0.50 -22.64 -10.60
C ASP A 70 -1.06 -21.49 -11.44
N LEU A 71 -1.27 -20.33 -10.81
CA LEU A 71 -1.81 -19.14 -11.46
C LEU A 71 -0.73 -18.30 -12.20
N GLY A 72 0.53 -18.74 -12.23
CA GLY A 72 1.63 -18.03 -12.90
C GLY A 72 1.90 -16.64 -12.30
N SER A 73 1.61 -16.45 -11.01
CA SER A 73 1.84 -15.17 -10.33
C SER A 73 3.34 -14.87 -10.25
N LEU A 74 3.69 -13.59 -10.42
CA LEU A 74 5.06 -13.11 -10.22
C LEU A 74 5.55 -13.33 -8.78
N HIS A 75 4.63 -13.42 -7.82
CA HIS A 75 4.94 -13.49 -6.40
C HIS A 75 4.30 -14.71 -5.71
N VAL A 76 5.14 -15.68 -5.37
CA VAL A 76 4.73 -17.02 -4.88
C VAL A 76 4.57 -17.15 -3.37
N SER A 77 4.62 -16.05 -2.62
CA SER A 77 4.48 -16.08 -1.15
C SER A 77 4.00 -14.72 -0.65
N LEU A 78 3.59 -14.60 0.61
CA LEU A 78 3.39 -13.30 1.27
C LEU A 78 4.63 -12.94 2.11
N LEU A 79 5.06 -11.68 2.10
CA LEU A 79 6.19 -11.27 2.93
C LEU A 79 5.78 -11.30 4.41
N LEU A 80 6.64 -11.90 5.23
CA LEU A 80 6.58 -11.74 6.69
C LEU A 80 6.91 -10.27 7.03
N HIS A 81 6.13 -9.68 7.93
CA HIS A 81 6.04 -8.24 8.17
C HIS A 81 7.37 -7.46 8.18
N THR A 82 7.37 -6.28 7.57
CA THR A 82 8.28 -5.18 7.95
C THR A 82 7.49 -4.12 8.74
N LYS A 83 8.15 -3.50 9.72
CA LYS A 83 7.58 -2.68 10.82
C LYS A 83 6.84 -1.39 10.42
N VAL A 84 6.45 -1.21 9.16
CA VAL A 84 5.61 -0.08 8.72
C VAL A 84 4.28 -0.62 8.22
N ARG A 85 3.25 -0.41 9.04
CA ARG A 85 1.93 -1.06 8.98
C ARG A 85 1.14 -0.83 7.69
N TRP A 86 1.48 0.20 6.89
CA TRP A 86 0.82 0.48 5.61
C TRP A 86 1.66 0.05 4.40
N LEU A 87 2.98 0.13 4.49
CA LEU A 87 3.89 -0.37 3.44
C LEU A 87 3.82 -1.89 3.32
N SER A 88 3.73 -2.59 4.45
CA SER A 88 3.48 -4.04 4.46
C SER A 88 2.14 -4.40 3.82
N ARG A 89 1.12 -3.56 4.00
CA ARG A 89 -0.20 -3.76 3.37
C ARG A 89 -0.14 -3.62 1.85
N ASN A 90 0.65 -2.68 1.31
CA ASN A 90 0.81 -2.55 -0.14
C ASN A 90 1.20 -3.89 -0.78
N LYS A 91 2.32 -4.47 -0.33
CA LYS A 91 2.85 -5.71 -0.92
C LYS A 91 1.86 -6.88 -0.85
N VAL A 92 0.99 -6.88 0.14
CA VAL A 92 -0.09 -7.87 0.26
C VAL A 92 -1.19 -7.58 -0.76
N LEU A 93 -1.62 -6.32 -0.87
CA LEU A 93 -2.62 -5.90 -1.86
C LEU A 93 -2.15 -6.20 -3.29
N THR A 94 -0.92 -5.85 -3.65
CA THR A 94 -0.33 -6.16 -4.98
C THR A 94 -0.42 -7.65 -5.28
N ARG A 95 0.00 -8.50 -4.34
CA ARG A 95 0.02 -9.97 -4.52
C ARG A 95 -1.38 -10.56 -4.62
N LEU A 96 -2.32 -10.05 -3.82
CA LEU A 96 -3.72 -10.44 -3.92
C LEU A 96 -4.34 -10.00 -5.26
N SER A 97 -4.03 -8.79 -5.74
CA SER A 97 -4.48 -8.29 -7.04
C SER A 97 -3.86 -9.02 -8.23
N GLU A 98 -2.65 -9.55 -8.12
CA GLU A 98 -2.05 -10.39 -9.17
C GLU A 98 -2.83 -11.70 -9.36
N ILE A 99 -3.18 -12.39 -8.27
CA ILE A 99 -3.93 -13.66 -8.35
C ILE A 99 -5.42 -13.47 -8.67
N GLN A 100 -5.98 -12.28 -8.47
CA GLN A 100 -7.36 -11.94 -8.85
C GLN A 100 -7.62 -12.19 -10.34
N ALA A 101 -6.65 -11.89 -11.20
CA ALA A 101 -6.79 -12.04 -12.65
C ALA A 101 -6.95 -13.50 -13.10
N PHE A 102 -6.53 -14.47 -12.28
CA PHE A 102 -6.45 -15.88 -12.64
C PHE A 102 -7.46 -16.75 -11.87
N PHE A 103 -8.28 -16.13 -11.01
CA PHE A 103 -9.21 -16.83 -10.12
C PHE A 103 -10.53 -17.39 -10.67
N PRO A 104 -11.01 -17.12 -11.92
CA PRO A 104 -12.33 -17.57 -12.35
C PRO A 104 -12.60 -19.08 -12.25
N ASP A 105 -11.56 -19.93 -12.36
CA ASP A 105 -11.73 -21.36 -12.66
C ASP A 105 -11.27 -22.35 -11.57
N HIS A 106 -10.86 -21.89 -10.38
CA HIS A 106 -10.23 -22.78 -9.38
C HIS A 106 -11.07 -23.08 -8.11
N SER A 107 -11.30 -24.37 -7.88
CA SER A 107 -11.99 -24.95 -6.71
C SER A 107 -11.03 -25.23 -5.53
N PHE A 108 -10.49 -24.18 -4.94
CA PHE A 108 -9.61 -24.31 -3.77
C PHE A 108 -10.36 -24.00 -2.46
N HIS A 109 -10.08 -24.70 -1.36
CA HIS A 109 -10.76 -24.40 -0.08
C HIS A 109 -10.48 -22.98 0.44
N LEU A 110 -9.31 -22.41 0.07
CA LEU A 110 -8.97 -21.01 0.31
C LEU A 110 -9.67 -20.07 -0.70
N SER A 111 -10.12 -20.58 -1.85
CA SER A 111 -10.67 -19.76 -2.94
C SER A 111 -11.95 -19.07 -2.52
N ALA A 112 -12.96 -19.76 -1.97
CA ALA A 112 -14.23 -19.12 -1.61
C ALA A 112 -14.09 -17.86 -0.71
N PHE A 113 -13.17 -17.89 0.26
CA PHE A 113 -12.90 -16.75 1.15
C PHE A 113 -12.14 -15.61 0.45
N ILE A 114 -11.27 -15.97 -0.49
CA ILE A 114 -10.44 -15.06 -1.28
C ILE A 114 -11.24 -14.49 -2.47
N THR A 115 -12.18 -15.24 -3.07
CA THR A 115 -13.00 -14.83 -4.21
C THR A 115 -13.87 -13.61 -3.89
N ASP A 116 -14.47 -13.53 -2.70
CA ASP A 116 -15.29 -12.36 -2.31
C ASP A 116 -14.46 -11.08 -2.28
N ILE A 117 -13.20 -11.16 -1.83
CA ILE A 117 -12.34 -9.98 -1.77
C ILE A 117 -11.65 -9.69 -3.10
N LEU A 118 -11.22 -10.73 -3.82
CA LEU A 118 -10.56 -10.60 -5.10
C LEU A 118 -11.53 -10.15 -6.19
N ARG A 119 -12.85 -10.32 -6.06
CA ARG A 119 -13.80 -9.71 -7.01
C ARG A 119 -13.95 -8.19 -6.85
N LEU A 120 -13.35 -7.59 -5.83
CA LEU A 120 -13.46 -6.16 -5.59
C LEU A 120 -12.45 -5.40 -6.46
N GLN A 121 -12.92 -4.70 -7.49
CA GLN A 121 -12.10 -3.68 -8.19
C GLN A 121 -11.47 -2.66 -7.22
N LYS A 122 -12.10 -2.46 -6.05
CA LYS A 122 -11.57 -1.66 -4.93
C LYS A 122 -10.22 -2.18 -4.42
N LEU A 123 -9.98 -3.50 -4.46
CA LEU A 123 -8.71 -4.11 -4.07
C LEU A 123 -7.60 -3.71 -5.03
N SER A 124 -7.84 -3.85 -6.34
CA SER A 124 -6.95 -3.38 -7.40
C SER A 124 -6.64 -1.91 -7.29
N TYR A 125 -7.66 -1.07 -7.12
CA TYR A 125 -7.49 0.37 -6.90
C TYR A 125 -6.60 0.65 -5.69
N LEU A 126 -6.79 -0.07 -4.59
CA LEU A 126 -5.93 0.06 -3.42
C LEU A 126 -4.49 -0.37 -3.75
N ALA A 127 -4.29 -1.50 -4.45
CA ALA A 127 -2.97 -1.96 -4.84
C ALA A 127 -2.23 -0.90 -5.68
N ASP A 128 -2.89 -0.26 -6.66
CA ASP A 128 -2.31 0.80 -7.48
C ASP A 128 -1.93 2.04 -6.66
N ILE A 129 -2.86 2.54 -5.83
CA ILE A 129 -2.61 3.73 -5.00
C ILE A 129 -1.50 3.49 -3.99
N PHE A 130 -1.50 2.31 -3.34
CA PHE A 130 -0.47 1.95 -2.37
C PHE A 130 0.89 1.70 -3.03
N SER A 131 0.91 1.21 -4.28
CA SER A 131 2.14 1.07 -5.09
C SER A 131 2.79 2.42 -5.35
N GLU A 132 2.01 3.41 -5.80
CA GLU A 132 2.48 4.78 -5.98
C GLU A 132 3.04 5.39 -4.69
N LEU A 133 2.29 5.24 -3.59
CA LEU A 133 2.71 5.76 -2.29
C LEU A 133 4.01 5.13 -1.80
N ASN A 134 4.23 3.85 -2.10
CA ASN A 134 5.40 3.10 -1.66
C ASN A 134 6.68 3.51 -2.40
N GLU A 135 6.60 4.10 -3.60
CA GLU A 135 7.79 4.64 -4.28
C GLU A 135 8.49 5.73 -3.44
N ASN A 136 7.73 6.41 -2.56
CA ASN A 136 8.26 7.42 -1.64
C ASN A 136 9.14 6.85 -0.53
N MET A 137 9.30 5.53 -0.44
CA MET A 137 10.32 4.92 0.42
C MET A 137 11.74 5.36 0.07
N SER A 138 11.99 5.61 -1.21
CA SER A 138 13.25 6.18 -1.70
C SER A 138 13.60 7.52 -1.04
N LEU A 139 12.60 8.26 -0.53
CA LEU A 139 12.80 9.55 0.15
C LEU A 139 13.40 9.41 1.57
N GLN A 140 13.56 8.19 2.09
CA GLN A 140 14.29 7.94 3.34
C GLN A 140 15.75 7.56 3.13
N CYS A 141 16.22 7.49 1.88
CA CYS A 141 17.61 7.16 1.61
C CYS A 141 18.56 8.28 2.07
N PRO A 142 19.80 7.94 2.48
CA PRO A 142 20.84 8.94 2.72
C PRO A 142 21.04 9.83 1.49
N GLY A 143 21.23 11.14 1.70
CA GLY A 143 21.44 12.11 0.62
C GLY A 143 20.17 12.75 0.06
N ILE A 144 18.98 12.35 0.51
CA ILE A 144 17.72 13.00 0.13
C ILE A 144 17.58 14.35 0.86
N THR A 145 17.40 15.43 0.09
CA THR A 145 17.16 16.77 0.61
C THR A 145 15.67 17.09 0.70
N ILE A 146 15.33 18.19 1.38
CA ILE A 146 13.95 18.68 1.43
C ILE A 146 13.40 19.07 0.04
N PHE A 147 14.27 19.52 -0.87
CA PHE A 147 13.89 19.83 -2.26
C PHE A 147 13.48 18.57 -3.01
N ASN A 148 14.25 17.47 -2.87
CA ASN A 148 13.88 16.19 -3.46
C ASN A 148 12.53 15.68 -2.94
N VAL A 149 12.27 15.84 -1.64
CA VAL A 149 10.98 15.48 -1.04
C VAL A 149 9.85 16.35 -1.60
N HIS A 150 10.08 17.66 -1.73
CA HIS A 150 9.11 18.60 -2.29
C HIS A 150 8.75 18.24 -3.74
N ASP A 151 9.77 18.10 -4.60
CA ASP A 151 9.60 17.76 -6.02
C ASP A 151 8.84 16.43 -6.19
N ARG A 152 9.14 15.45 -5.32
CA ARG A 152 8.47 14.16 -5.36
C ARG A 152 7.00 14.25 -4.95
N ILE A 153 6.69 15.02 -3.92
CA ILE A 153 5.30 15.26 -3.50
C ILE A 153 4.54 16.01 -4.61
N GLU A 154 5.16 17.02 -5.23
CA GLU A 154 4.55 17.78 -6.32
C GLU A 154 4.28 16.90 -7.55
N ALA A 155 5.25 16.07 -7.94
CA ALA A 155 5.07 15.09 -9.02
C ALA A 155 3.92 14.11 -8.73
N MET A 156 3.83 13.62 -7.48
CA MET A 156 2.75 12.73 -7.06
C MET A 156 1.37 13.42 -7.13
N LEU A 157 1.26 14.68 -6.70
CA LEU A 157 0.02 15.46 -6.82
C LEU A 157 -0.37 15.66 -8.29
N LYS A 158 0.59 15.99 -9.16
CA LYS A 158 0.36 16.09 -10.61
C LYS A 158 -0.11 14.77 -11.20
N LYS A 159 0.49 13.65 -10.81
CA LYS A 159 0.07 12.30 -11.25
C LYS A 159 -1.35 11.96 -10.81
N TYR A 160 -1.72 12.25 -9.56
CA TYR A 160 -3.09 12.02 -9.09
C TYR A 160 -4.12 12.91 -9.79
N ASN A 161 -3.77 14.16 -10.12
CA ASN A 161 -4.63 15.01 -10.92
C ASN A 161 -4.83 14.44 -12.33
N PHE A 162 -3.77 13.93 -12.95
CA PHE A 162 -3.84 13.24 -14.24
C PHE A 162 -4.71 11.97 -14.16
N TRP A 163 -4.51 11.10 -13.17
CA TRP A 163 -5.34 9.91 -12.97
C TRP A 163 -6.83 10.26 -12.79
N ASN A 164 -7.12 11.33 -12.05
CA ASN A 164 -8.48 11.82 -11.88
C ASN A 164 -9.10 12.34 -13.21
N GLN A 165 -8.29 12.92 -14.10
CA GLN A 165 -8.74 13.29 -15.44
C GLN A 165 -9.02 12.06 -16.31
N CYS A 166 -8.15 11.05 -16.27
CA CYS A 166 -8.36 9.78 -16.98
C CYS A 166 -9.65 9.10 -16.53
N LEU A 167 -9.90 9.03 -15.22
CA LEU A 167 -11.15 8.46 -14.67
C LEU A 167 -12.39 9.20 -15.17
N LYS A 168 -12.34 10.54 -15.31
CA LYS A 168 -13.46 11.33 -15.87
C LYS A 168 -13.72 11.03 -17.35
N MET A 169 -12.71 10.55 -18.07
CA MET A 169 -12.80 10.13 -19.47
C MET A 169 -13.06 8.62 -19.61
N ASN A 170 -13.39 7.92 -18.51
CA ASN A 170 -13.52 6.46 -18.45
C ASN A 170 -12.25 5.69 -18.89
N GLY A 171 -11.08 6.31 -18.77
CA GLY A 171 -9.80 5.66 -19.04
C GLY A 171 -9.19 5.05 -17.78
N TYR A 172 -8.91 3.74 -17.82
CA TYR A 172 -8.31 3.00 -16.69
C TYR A 172 -6.83 2.65 -16.90
N ASP A 173 -6.24 2.99 -18.05
CA ASP A 173 -4.84 2.66 -18.42
C ASP A 173 -3.79 3.15 -17.41
N CYS A 174 -4.15 4.14 -16.59
CA CYS A 174 -3.30 4.66 -15.51
C CYS A 174 -3.13 3.69 -14.33
N PHE A 175 -3.97 2.66 -14.26
CA PHE A 175 -4.05 1.69 -13.17
C PHE A 175 -3.57 0.33 -13.68
N VAL A 176 -2.58 -0.25 -13.01
CA VAL A 176 -1.96 -1.51 -13.43
C VAL A 176 -2.85 -2.70 -13.10
N PHE A 177 -3.56 -2.62 -11.96
CA PHE A 177 -4.33 -3.74 -11.44
C PHE A 177 -5.83 -3.62 -11.70
N ILE A 178 -6.34 -2.43 -12.02
CA ILE A 178 -7.74 -2.25 -12.43
C ILE A 178 -7.88 -2.73 -13.87
N ARG A 179 -8.64 -3.79 -14.09
CA ARG A 179 -9.03 -4.28 -15.41
C ARG A 179 -10.54 -4.11 -15.59
N GLU A 180 -10.94 -3.76 -16.81
CA GLU A 180 -12.35 -3.72 -17.26
C GLU A 180 -13.00 -5.10 -17.24
#